data_AF-A0A180EWQ6-F1
#
_entry.id   AF-A0A180EWQ6-F1
#
_cell.length_a   1.000
_cell.length_b   1.000
_cell.length_c   1.000
_cell.angle_alpha   90.00
_cell.angle_beta   90.00
_cell.angle_gamma   90.00
#
_symmetry.space_group_name_H-M   'P 1'
#
loop_
_entity.id
_entity.type
_entity.pdbx_description
1 polymer ?
#
loop_
_entity_poly.entity_id
_entity_poly.type
_entity_poly.pdbx_seq_one_letter_code
_entity_poly.pdbx_strand_id
1 'polypeptide(L)'
;MRQRKKKNKPYRDISERIGRLHDKLRRACPLNAQGYYSPYDREDVFQETVIHVMHDIEARNKTDDEFITWFAYRYNMILFQILKDNKQLRETTYADNQQAKEKEAENE
;
A
#
# COMPACT_ATOMS: atom_id res chain seq x y z
N MET A 1 -3.29 -11.64 -7.06
CA MET A 1 -4.10 -11.88 -5.84
C MET A 1 -3.28 -11.49 -4.62
N ARG A 2 -3.70 -10.44 -3.90
CA ARG A 2 -3.06 -10.01 -2.65
C ARG A 2 -3.19 -11.15 -1.64
N GLN A 3 -2.08 -11.81 -1.31
CA GLN A 3 -2.05 -12.91 -0.35
C GLN A 3 -2.64 -12.41 0.97
N ARG A 4 -3.83 -12.90 1.35
CA ARG A 4 -4.41 -12.67 2.68
C ARG A 4 -3.44 -13.28 3.70
N LYS A 5 -2.53 -12.46 4.26
CA LYS A 5 -1.64 -12.91 5.34
C LYS A 5 -2.53 -13.50 6.43
N LYS A 6 -2.23 -14.73 6.89
CA LYS A 6 -2.91 -15.35 8.04
C LYS A 6 -2.93 -14.32 9.17
N LYS A 7 -4.12 -14.04 9.70
CA LYS A 7 -4.37 -13.03 10.74
C LYS A 7 -3.71 -13.47 12.05
N ASN A 8 -2.39 -13.29 12.16
CA ASN A 8 -1.75 -13.26 13.46
C ASN A 8 -2.36 -12.09 14.24
N LYS A 9 -2.46 -12.23 15.56
CA LYS A 9 -2.98 -11.15 16.41
C LYS A 9 -2.03 -9.94 16.29
N PRO A 10 -2.54 -8.70 16.17
CA PRO A 10 -1.68 -7.53 16.16
C PRO A 10 -0.89 -7.43 17.46
N TYR A 11 0.36 -6.97 17.36
CA TYR A 11 1.20 -6.71 18.52
C TYR A 11 0.67 -5.47 19.25
N ARG A 12 0.23 -5.67 20.50
CA ARG A 12 -0.44 -4.64 21.30
C ARG A 12 0.44 -3.41 21.52
N ASP A 13 1.69 -3.63 21.89
CA ASP A 13 2.69 -2.58 22.11
C ASP A 13 2.95 -1.74 20.85
N ILE A 14 2.99 -2.38 19.68
CA ILE A 14 3.14 -1.68 18.40
C ILE A 14 1.87 -0.89 18.08
N SER A 15 0.70 -1.46 18.34
CA SER A 15 -0.61 -0.81 18.14
C SER A 15 -0.76 0.45 18.99
N GLU A 16 -0.42 0.36 20.28
CA GLU A 16 -0.42 1.48 21.22
C GLU A 16 0.60 2.55 20.80
N ARG A 17 1.77 2.14 20.32
CA ARG A 17 2.79 3.06 19.80
C ARG A 17 2.32 3.81 18.54
N ILE A 18 1.64 3.12 17.62
CA ILE A 18 1.04 3.78 16.44
C ILE A 18 0.01 4.82 16.88
N GLY A 19 -0.86 4.48 17.83
CA GLY A 19 -1.84 5.43 18.38
C GLY A 19 -1.18 6.66 18.99
N ARG A 20 -0.13 6.46 19.81
CA ARG A 20 0.61 7.56 20.45
C ARG A 20 1.36 8.45 19.45
N LEU A 21 1.89 7.88 18.37
CA LEU A 21 2.69 8.60 17.37
C LEU A 21 1.90 9.01 16.12
N HIS A 22 0.58 8.79 16.10
CA HIS A 22 -0.27 8.87 14.91
C HIS A 22 -0.01 10.13 14.06
N ASP A 23 -0.02 11.32 14.66
CA ASP A 23 0.18 12.57 13.93
C ASP A 23 1.60 12.70 13.36
N LYS A 24 2.62 12.21 14.07
CA LYS A 24 4.00 12.19 13.57
C LYS A 24 4.14 11.22 12.40
N LEU A 25 3.54 10.03 12.50
CA LEU A 25 3.51 9.05 11.42
C LEU A 25 2.81 9.62 10.18
N ARG A 26 1.66 10.27 10.39
CA ARG A 26 0.89 10.91 9.31
C ARG A 26 1.69 12.02 8.65
N ARG A 27 2.45 12.83 9.39
CA ARG A 27 3.31 13.88 8.82
C ARG A 27 4.54 13.33 8.09
N ALA A 28 5.08 12.21 8.54
CA ALA A 28 6.24 11.57 7.91
C ALA A 28 5.91 10.91 6.56
N CYS A 29 4.64 10.57 6.32
CA CYS A 29 4.21 9.96 5.05
C CYS A 29 4.03 11.03 3.96
N PRO A 30 4.58 10.83 2.74
CA PRO A 30 4.54 11.82 1.67
C PRO A 30 3.10 12.22 1.29
N LEU A 31 2.91 13.50 0.95
CA LEU A 31 1.62 14.07 0.57
C LEU A 31 1.19 13.67 -0.85
N ASN A 32 2.15 13.29 -1.70
CA ASN A 32 1.97 13.21 -3.15
C ASN A 32 1.54 11.81 -3.64
N ALA A 33 0.80 11.05 -2.82
CA ALA A 33 0.31 9.74 -3.24
C ALA A 33 -0.73 9.84 -4.39
N GLN A 34 -1.38 10.99 -4.54
CA GLN A 34 -2.20 11.32 -5.72
C GLN A 34 -1.31 11.67 -6.92
N GLY A 35 -1.12 10.71 -7.82
CA GLY A 35 -0.52 10.95 -9.13
C GLY A 35 -0.91 9.87 -10.14
N TYR A 36 -1.81 10.22 -11.07
CA TYR A 36 -2.19 9.61 -12.38
C TYR A 36 -2.43 8.08 -12.51
N TYR A 37 -2.06 7.24 -11.53
CA TYR A 37 -2.03 5.78 -11.64
C TYR A 37 -2.64 5.05 -10.45
N SER A 38 -3.26 5.75 -9.49
CA SER A 38 -3.90 5.11 -8.34
C SER A 38 -5.21 5.77 -7.96
N PRO A 39 -6.32 5.01 -7.86
CA PRO A 39 -7.56 5.51 -7.26
C PRO A 39 -7.48 5.57 -5.73
N TYR A 40 -6.44 5.00 -5.12
CA TYR A 40 -6.29 4.95 -3.67
C TYR A 40 -5.89 6.31 -3.11
N ASP A 41 -6.63 6.75 -2.11
CA ASP A 41 -6.29 7.96 -1.38
C ASP A 41 -5.06 7.72 -0.48
N ARG A 42 -4.35 8.79 -0.17
CA ARG A 42 -3.27 8.81 0.81
C ARG A 42 -3.69 8.15 2.12
N GLU A 43 -4.94 8.38 2.55
CA GLU A 43 -5.48 7.81 3.78
C GLU A 43 -5.62 6.28 3.67
N ASP A 44 -6.01 5.73 2.52
CA ASP A 44 -6.09 4.28 2.31
C ASP A 44 -4.73 3.62 2.44
N VAL A 45 -3.70 4.21 1.82
CA VAL A 45 -2.32 3.71 1.90
C VAL A 45 -1.82 3.80 3.34
N PHE A 46 -2.17 4.87 4.06
CA PHE A 46 -1.80 5.05 5.46
C PHE A 46 -2.45 3.99 6.36
N GLN A 47 -3.76 3.78 6.25
CA GLN A 47 -4.49 2.77 7.03
C GLN A 47 -4.00 1.34 6.73
N GLU A 48 -3.72 1.04 5.46
CA GLU A 48 -3.10 -0.23 5.07
C GLU A 48 -1.70 -0.40 5.71
N THR A 49 -0.92 0.68 5.77
CA THR A 49 0.39 0.68 6.43
C THR A 49 0.25 0.45 7.93
N VAL A 50 -0.73 1.07 8.59
CA VAL A 50 -1.05 0.82 10.00
C VAL A 50 -1.34 -0.67 10.22
N ILE A 51 -2.27 -1.25 9.45
CA ILE A 51 -2.61 -2.66 9.54
C ILE A 51 -1.36 -3.54 9.33
N HIS A 52 -0.52 -3.18 8.36
CA HIS A 52 0.69 -3.91 8.08
C HIS A 52 1.66 -3.89 9.26
N VAL A 53 1.98 -2.70 9.77
CA VAL A 53 2.99 -2.48 10.81
C VAL A 53 2.53 -3.04 12.16
N MET A 54 1.23 -3.03 12.48
CA MET A 54 0.70 -3.67 13.69
C MET A 54 1.02 -5.17 13.79
N HIS A 55 1.33 -5.82 12.67
CA HIS A 55 1.70 -7.24 12.60
C HIS A 55 3.20 -7.45 12.30
N ASP A 56 4.00 -6.39 12.31
CA ASP A 56 5.40 -6.40 11.94
C ASP A 56 6.30 -6.45 13.19
N ILE A 57 6.81 -7.63 13.51
CA ILE A 57 7.68 -7.83 14.68
C ILE A 57 8.97 -7.01 14.58
N GLU A 58 9.44 -6.69 13.37
CA GLU A 58 10.65 -5.89 13.18
C GLU A 58 10.47 -4.47 13.71
N ALA A 59 9.23 -3.99 13.87
CA ALA A 59 8.96 -2.66 14.37
C ALA A 59 9.09 -2.54 15.91
N ARG A 60 9.15 -3.66 16.65
CA ARG A 60 9.13 -3.67 18.13
C ARG A 60 10.36 -3.03 18.78
N ASN A 61 11.55 -3.36 18.30
CA ASN A 61 12.82 -2.97 18.95
C ASN A 61 13.36 -1.61 18.50
N LYS A 62 12.55 -0.80 17.81
CA LYS A 62 12.93 0.52 17.33
C LYS A 62 12.69 1.58 18.41
N THR A 63 13.50 2.62 18.45
CA THR A 63 13.15 3.88 19.13
C THR A 63 11.98 4.56 18.41
N ASP A 64 11.40 5.61 18.99
CA ASP A 64 10.28 6.31 18.35
C ASP A 64 10.66 6.94 17.00
N ASP A 65 11.86 7.52 16.87
CA ASP A 65 12.32 8.15 15.63
C ASP A 65 12.64 7.10 14.54
N GLU A 66 13.26 5.99 14.93
CA GLU A 66 13.47 4.84 14.04
C GLU A 66 12.14 4.20 13.63
N PHE A 67 11.16 4.15 14.54
CA PHE A 67 9.83 3.64 14.25
C PHE A 67 9.10 4.50 13.22
N ILE A 68 9.18 5.83 13.35
CA ILE A 68 8.61 6.77 12.36
C ILE A 68 9.27 6.57 10.99
N THR A 69 10.60 6.47 10.96
CA THR A 69 11.36 6.23 9.71
C THR A 69 10.99 4.89 9.09
N TRP A 70 10.88 3.83 9.90
CA TRP A 70 10.44 2.51 9.46
C TRP A 70 9.03 2.52 8.90
N PHE A 71 8.11 3.21 9.57
CA PHE A 71 6.73 3.33 9.12
C PHE A 71 6.65 4.02 7.76
N ALA A 72 7.38 5.12 7.57
CA ALA A 72 7.45 5.82 6.28
C ALA A 72 8.05 4.94 5.17
N TYR A 73 9.06 4.14 5.50
CA TYR A 73 9.61 3.14 4.57
C TYR A 73 8.56 2.10 4.16
N ARG A 74 7.81 1.52 5.12
CA ARG A 74 6.73 0.56 4.82
C ARG A 74 5.60 1.19 4.02
N TYR A 75 5.25 2.44 4.31
CA TYR A 75 4.29 3.22 3.53
C TYR A 75 4.71 3.30 2.06
N ASN A 76 5.96 3.68 1.79
CA ASN A 76 6.47 3.79 0.42
C ASN A 76 6.50 2.44 -0.30
N MET A 77 6.83 1.35 0.39
CA MET A 77 6.76 0.01 -0.17
C MET A 77 5.34 -0.37 -0.59
N ILE A 78 4.35 -0.09 0.27
CA ILE A 78 2.94 -0.38 -0.01
C ILE A 78 2.45 0.48 -1.17
N LEU A 79 2.76 1.78 -1.18
CA LEU A 79 2.43 2.68 -2.28
C LEU A 79 3.02 2.20 -3.60
N PHE A 80 4.30 1.81 -3.62
CA PHE A 80 4.95 1.27 -4.81
C PHE A 80 4.25 0.01 -5.33
N GLN A 81 3.88 -0.91 -4.43
CA GLN A 81 3.17 -2.12 -4.82
C GLN A 81 1.80 -1.80 -5.43
N ILE A 82 1.05 -0.87 -4.83
CA ILE A 82 -0.24 -0.41 -5.37
C ILE A 82 -0.08 0.19 -6.77
N LEU A 83 0.90 1.07 -6.96
CA LEU A 83 1.15 1.70 -8.27
C LEU A 83 1.56 0.66 -9.32
N LYS A 84 2.40 -0.30 -8.95
CA LYS A 84 2.82 -1.40 -9.82
C LYS A 84 1.64 -2.27 -10.22
N ASP A 85 0.80 -2.65 -9.25
CA ASP A 85 -0.39 -3.48 -9.49
C ASP A 85 -1.39 -2.75 -10.41
N ASN A 86 -1.63 -1.45 -10.18
CA ASN A 86 -2.52 -0.66 -11.02
C ASN A 86 -1.98 -0.48 -12.45
N LYS A 87 -0.67 -0.27 -12.60
CA LYS A 87 -0.03 -0.20 -13.92
C LYS A 87 -0.24 -1.51 -14.68
N GLN A 88 0.03 -2.64 -14.03
CA GLN A 88 -0.16 -3.96 -14.63
C GLN A 88 -1.62 -4.22 -15.03
N LEU A 89 -2.59 -3.86 -14.17
CA LEU A 89 -4.01 -4.00 -14.49
C LEU A 89 -4.39 -3.21 -15.75
N ARG A 90 -3.92 -1.96 -15.89
CA ARG A 90 -4.21 -1.12 -17.07
C ARG A 90 -3.59 -1.69 -18.35
N GLU A 91 -2.35 -2.19 -18.27
CA GLU A 91 -1.67 -2.82 -19.41
C GLU A 91 -2.41 -4.09 -19.87
N THR A 92 -2.84 -4.95 -18.94
CA THR A 92 -3.65 -6.14 -19.26
C THR A 92 -4.98 -5.76 -19.90
N THR A 93 -5.72 -4.81 -19.31
CA THR A 93 -6.99 -4.34 -19.89
C THR A 93 -6.82 -3.78 -21.30
N TYR A 94 -5.72 -3.07 -21.56
CA TYR A 94 -5.43 -2.55 -22.90
C TYR A 94 -5.20 -3.68 -23.91
N ALA A 95 -4.40 -4.68 -23.57
CA ALA A 95 -4.14 -5.83 -24.43
C ALA A 95 -5.42 -6.61 -24.75
N ASP A 96 -6.25 -6.89 -23.74
CA ASP A 96 -7.53 -7.60 -23.92
C ASP A 96 -8.48 -6.82 -24.85
N ASN A 97 -8.55 -5.50 -24.68
CA ASN A 97 -9.38 -4.63 -25.54
C ASN A 97 -8.88 -4.59 -26.98
N GLN A 98 -7.57 -4.64 -27.22
CA GLN A 98 -7.02 -4.73 -28.58
C GLN A 98 -7.37 -6.07 -29.23
N GLN A 99 -7.20 -7.18 -28.51
CA GLN A 99 -7.50 -8.51 -29.02
C GLN A 99 -9.00 -8.71 -29.30
N ALA A 100 -9.89 -8.13 -28.49
CA ALA A 100 -11.33 -8.16 -28.72
C ALA A 100 -11.70 -7.45 -30.03
N LYS A 101 -11.12 -6.27 -30.29
CA LYS A 101 -11.34 -5.52 -31.54
C LYS A 101 -10.84 -6.26 -32.78
N GLU A 102 -9.69 -6.92 -32.69
CA GLU A 102 -9.15 -7.74 -33.79
C GLU A 102 -10.07 -8.91 -34.12
N LYS A 103 -10.62 -9.59 -33.11
CA LYS A 103 -11.60 -10.68 -33.30
C LYS A 103 -12.94 -10.22 -33.85
N GLU A 104 -13.38 -9.01 -33.51
CA GLU A 104 -14.59 -8.41 -34.10
C GLU A 104 -14.37 -8.09 -35.59
N ALA A 105 -13.18 -7.58 -35.94
CA ALA A 105 -12.83 -7.24 -37.32
C ALA A 105 -12.56 -8.47 -38.22
N GLU A 106 -12.13 -9.61 -37.67
CA GLU A 106 -11.96 -10.86 -38.45
C GLU A 106 -13.28 -11.61 -38.73
N ASN A 107 -14.36 -11.27 -38.01
CA ASN A 107 -15.68 -11.89 -38.18
C ASN A 107 -16.66 -11.05 -39.03
N GLU A 108 -16.22 -9.91 -39.57
CA GLU A 108 -16.90 -9.10 -40.61
C GLU A 108 -16.37 -9.43 -42.00
#